data_AF-A0A225VQJ6-F1
#
_entry.id   AF-A0A225VQJ6-F1
#
_cell.length_a   1.000
_cell.length_b   1.000
_cell.length_c   1.000
_cell.angle_alpha   90.00
_cell.angle_beta   90.00
_cell.angle_gamma   90.00
#
_symmetry.space_group_name_H-M   'P 1'
#
loop_
_entity.id
_entity.type
_entity.pdbx_description
1 polymer ?
#
loop_
_entity_poly.entity_id
_entity_poly.type
_entity_poly.pdbx_seq_one_letter_code
_entity_poly.pdbx_strand_id
1 'polypeptide(L)'
;MALFRINELVSGRILIDGTDIATMPLRTLRSNLSIIPQSPVLFKGSLRAYMDPFDKFTNADIWNALEKVDMKMQVLDLEGQLSYELSENFRSRIVVMDEATASIDHATEKKLQNMINQDLQDGTVLTIAHRWPRIGFGSDHGVE
;
A
#
# COMPACT_ATOMS: atom_id res chain seq x y z
N MET A 1 0.30 -6.41 13.17
CA MET A 1 -0.87 -5.88 13.88
C MET A 1 -0.54 -5.05 15.13
N ALA A 2 0.52 -5.39 15.90
CA ALA A 2 0.91 -4.62 17.09
C ALA A 2 1.28 -3.15 16.80
N LEU A 3 1.98 -2.86 15.69
CA LEU A 3 2.38 -1.50 15.28
C LEU A 3 1.19 -0.54 15.13
N PHE A 4 0.08 -1.01 14.56
CA PHE A 4 -1.15 -0.21 14.39
C PHE A 4 -2.00 -0.13 15.67
N ARG A 5 -1.55 -0.76 16.76
CA ARG A 5 -2.29 -0.95 18.01
C ARG A 5 -3.71 -1.46 17.76
N ILE A 6 -3.83 -2.49 16.91
CA ILE A 6 -5.10 -3.21 16.70
C ILE A 6 -5.35 -4.15 17.88
N ASN A 7 -4.28 -4.77 18.38
CA ASN A 7 -4.27 -5.56 19.61
C ASN A 7 -3.35 -4.89 20.63
N GLU A 8 -3.70 -4.98 21.92
CA GLU A 8 -2.84 -4.54 23.00
C GLU A 8 -1.64 -5.47 23.19
N LEU A 9 -0.51 -4.90 23.63
CA LEU A 9 0.67 -5.67 23.97
C LEU A 9 0.47 -6.32 25.35
N VAL A 10 0.73 -7.63 25.43
CA VAL A 10 0.68 -8.36 26.71
C VAL A 10 1.82 -7.94 27.65
N SER A 11 2.99 -7.62 27.08
CA SER A 11 4.17 -7.14 27.81
C SER A 11 5.11 -6.39 26.88
N GLY A 12 5.98 -5.54 27.44
CA GLY A 12 6.97 -4.76 26.69
C GLY A 12 6.42 -3.42 26.18
N ARG A 13 7.18 -2.78 25.30
CA ARG A 13 6.82 -1.49 24.68
C ARG A 13 7.39 -1.39 23.26
N ILE A 14 6.72 -0.62 22.42
CA ILE A 14 7.18 -0.29 21.06
C ILE A 14 7.49 1.20 21.03
N LEU A 15 8.71 1.55 20.62
CA LEU A 15 9.14 2.94 20.48
C LEU A 15 9.24 3.27 18.98
N ILE A 16 8.68 4.40 18.57
CA ILE A 16 8.93 5.00 17.24
C ILE A 16 9.58 6.36 17.50
N ASP A 17 10.76 6.59 16.92
CA ASP A 17 11.58 7.78 17.15
C ASP A 17 11.80 8.10 18.64
N GLY A 18 12.00 7.05 19.43
CA GLY A 18 12.18 7.13 20.89
C GLY A 18 10.90 7.37 21.70
N THR A 19 9.75 7.56 21.05
CA THR A 19 8.46 7.79 21.72
C THR A 19 7.67 6.49 21.85
N ASP A 20 7.15 6.21 23.05
CA ASP A 20 6.30 5.03 23.29
C ASP A 20 4.92 5.21 22.65
N ILE A 21 4.62 4.36 21.66
CA ILE A 21 3.37 4.44 20.90
C ILE A 21 2.14 4.16 21.76
N ALA A 22 2.29 3.52 22.93
CA ALA A 22 1.19 3.28 23.86
C ALA A 22 0.64 4.59 24.44
N THR A 23 1.50 5.60 24.57
CA THR A 23 1.15 6.92 25.14
C THR A 23 0.51 7.86 24.12
N MET A 24 0.59 7.55 22.82
CA MET A 24 0.07 8.39 21.75
C MET A 24 -1.43 8.14 21.47
N PRO A 25 -2.20 9.18 21.12
CA PRO A 25 -3.55 8.99 20.58
C PRO A 25 -3.53 8.15 19.31
N LEU A 26 -4.43 7.17 19.21
CA LEU A 26 -4.49 6.24 18.06
C LEU A 26 -4.65 6.96 16.72
N ARG A 27 -5.38 8.08 16.68
CA ARG A 27 -5.54 8.88 15.46
C ARG A 27 -4.20 9.41 14.97
N THR A 28 -3.39 9.98 15.85
CA THR A 28 -2.06 10.53 15.54
C THR A 28 -1.08 9.44 15.15
N LEU A 29 -1.09 8.30 15.84
CA LEU A 29 -0.26 7.16 15.46
C LEU A 29 -0.63 6.65 14.06
N ARG A 30 -1.92 6.40 13.82
CA ARG A 30 -2.40 5.79 12.57
C ARG A 30 -2.39 6.73 11.37
N SER A 31 -2.43 8.05 11.57
CA SER A 31 -2.29 9.01 10.46
C SER A 31 -0.88 9.05 9.87
N ASN A 32 0.12 8.58 10.62
CA ASN A 32 1.52 8.54 10.20
C ASN A 32 1.97 7.13 9.77
N LEU A 33 1.06 6.16 9.74
CA LEU A 33 1.35 4.79 9.32
C LEU A 33 0.50 4.43 8.10
N SER A 34 1.17 4.02 7.03
CA SER A 34 0.54 3.48 5.83
C SER A 34 0.78 1.98 5.73
N ILE A 35 -0.20 1.23 5.25
CA ILE A 35 -0.09 -0.21 5.01
C ILE A 35 -0.58 -0.55 3.61
N ILE A 36 0.17 -1.39 2.92
CA ILE A 36 -0.24 -2.03 1.68
C ILE A 36 -0.55 -3.51 2.03
N PRO A 37 -1.83 -3.93 2.04
CA PRO A 37 -2.19 -5.30 2.39
C PRO A 37 -1.79 -6.29 1.29
N GLN A 38 -1.61 -7.57 1.65
CA GLN A 38 -1.32 -8.64 0.69
C GLN A 38 -2.48 -8.89 -0.30
N SER A 39 -3.71 -8.59 0.10
CA SER A 39 -4.89 -8.62 -0.78
C SER A 39 -5.66 -7.32 -0.59
N PRO A 40 -5.81 -6.49 -1.63
CA PRO A 40 -6.60 -5.27 -1.54
C PRO A 40 -8.07 -5.64 -1.36
N VAL A 41 -8.75 -4.97 -0.43
CA VAL A 41 -10.20 -5.06 -0.28
C VAL A 41 -10.82 -4.00 -1.16
N LEU A 42 -11.65 -4.39 -2.11
CA LEU A 42 -12.40 -3.46 -2.95
C LEU A 42 -13.75 -3.17 -2.30
N PHE A 43 -14.05 -1.88 -2.13
CA PHE A 43 -15.33 -1.42 -1.61
C PHE A 43 -16.27 -1.05 -2.74
N LYS A 44 -17.57 -1.16 -2.50
CA LYS A 44 -18.58 -0.73 -3.45
C LYS A 44 -18.54 0.79 -3.66
N GLY A 45 -18.56 1.24 -4.90
CA GLY A 45 -18.63 2.65 -5.30
C GLY A 45 -17.66 2.99 -6.43
N SER A 46 -17.57 4.27 -6.79
CA SER A 46 -16.67 4.68 -7.87
C SER A 46 -15.20 4.48 -7.52
N LEU A 47 -14.37 4.26 -8.54
CA LEU A 47 -12.91 4.24 -8.39
C LEU A 47 -12.40 5.52 -7.71
N ARG A 48 -13.02 6.68 -7.98
CA ARG A 48 -12.76 7.96 -7.31
C ARG A 48 -12.97 7.89 -5.80
N ALA A 49 -14.11 7.32 -5.37
CA ALA A 49 -14.43 7.16 -3.95
C ALA A 49 -13.54 6.11 -3.28
N TYR A 50 -13.07 5.11 -4.04
CA TYR A 50 -12.11 4.13 -3.55
C TYR A 50 -10.72 4.72 -3.30
N MET A 51 -10.22 5.54 -4.24
CA MET A 51 -8.90 6.16 -4.15
C MET A 51 -8.84 7.29 -3.12
N ASP A 52 -9.93 8.05 -2.94
CA ASP A 52 -10.03 9.09 -1.93
C ASP A 52 -11.41 9.07 -1.25
N PRO A 53 -11.58 8.18 -0.24
CA PRO A 53 -12.85 7.98 0.48
C PRO A 53 -13.31 9.19 1.31
N PHE A 54 -12.43 10.17 1.53
CA PHE A 54 -12.69 11.34 2.36
C PHE A 54 -12.81 12.63 1.55
N ASP A 55 -12.79 12.53 0.22
CA ASP A 55 -12.91 13.66 -0.71
C ASP A 55 -11.92 14.80 -0.42
N LYS A 56 -10.66 14.45 -0.14
CA LYS A 56 -9.59 15.40 0.19
C LYS A 56 -8.75 15.83 -1.00
N PHE A 57 -8.80 15.11 -2.11
CA PHE A 57 -7.92 15.30 -3.26
C PHE A 57 -8.69 15.68 -4.53
N THR A 58 -8.08 16.45 -5.41
CA THR A 58 -8.71 16.79 -6.70
C THR A 58 -8.56 15.64 -7.70
N ASN A 59 -9.36 15.64 -8.77
CA ASN A 59 -9.18 14.66 -9.85
C ASN A 59 -7.78 14.75 -10.48
N ALA A 60 -7.18 15.94 -10.54
CA ALA A 60 -5.83 16.13 -11.04
C ALA A 60 -4.80 15.40 -10.16
N ASP A 61 -4.94 15.50 -8.83
CA ASP A 61 -4.06 14.79 -7.88
C ASP A 61 -4.17 13.26 -8.06
N ILE A 62 -5.38 12.76 -8.26
CA ILE A 62 -5.63 11.33 -8.47
C ILE A 62 -5.03 10.85 -9.79
N TRP A 63 -5.20 11.62 -10.88
CA TRP A 63 -4.59 11.28 -12.16
C TRP A 63 -3.06 11.33 -12.10
N ASN A 64 -2.48 12.29 -11.39
CA ASN A 64 -1.05 12.37 -11.15
C ASN A 64 -0.56 11.14 -10.36
N ALA A 65 -1.30 10.70 -9.35
CA ALA A 65 -0.98 9.48 -8.62
C ALA A 65 -1.05 8.23 -9.52
N LEU A 66 -2.08 8.10 -10.35
CA LEU A 66 -2.23 7.00 -11.33
C LEU A 66 -1.10 7.00 -12.37
N GLU A 67 -0.59 8.17 -12.76
CA GLU A 67 0.53 8.30 -13.69
C GLU A 67 1.84 7.81 -13.07
N LYS A 68 2.11 8.17 -11.82
CA LYS A 68 3.29 7.71 -11.08
C LYS A 68 3.36 6.19 -10.92
N VAL A 69 2.19 5.53 -10.87
CA VAL A 69 2.09 4.07 -10.72
C VAL A 69 1.80 3.34 -12.04
N ASP A 70 1.90 4.04 -13.18
CA ASP A 70 1.70 3.48 -14.53
C ASP A 70 0.30 2.86 -14.76
N MET A 71 -0.71 3.32 -14.01
CA MET A 71 -2.10 2.86 -14.11
C MET A 71 -3.00 3.82 -14.90
N LYS A 72 -2.52 5.03 -15.23
CA LYS A 72 -3.32 6.06 -15.92
C LYS A 72 -3.96 5.55 -17.21
N MET A 73 -3.20 4.87 -18.06
CA MET A 73 -3.72 4.34 -19.34
C MET A 73 -4.77 3.25 -19.13
N GLN A 74 -4.59 2.38 -18.14
CA GLN A 74 -5.54 1.33 -17.81
C GLN A 74 -6.87 1.91 -17.33
N VAL A 75 -6.83 2.97 -16.51
CA VAL A 75 -8.03 3.65 -16.02
C VAL A 75 -8.71 4.47 -17.13
N LEU A 76 -7.95 5.04 -18.07
CA LEU A 76 -8.51 5.75 -19.23
C LEU A 76 -9.31 4.83 -20.18
N ASP A 77 -8.94 3.55 -20.25
CA ASP A 77 -9.63 2.53 -21.06
C ASP A 77 -10.94 2.05 -20.40
N LEU A 78 -11.12 2.27 -19.09
CA LEU A 78 -12.36 1.94 -18.40
C LEU A 78 -13.50 2.88 -18.81
N GLU A 79 -14.65 2.29 -19.14
CA GLU A 79 -15.89 3.05 -19.32
C GLU A 79 -16.26 3.77 -18.01
N GLY A 80 -16.29 5.09 -18.03
CA GLY A 80 -16.51 5.92 -16.85
C GLY A 80 -15.25 6.32 -16.09
N GLN A 81 -14.06 5.77 -16.39
CA GLN A 81 -12.77 6.17 -15.82
C GLN A 81 -12.78 6.22 -14.28
N LEU A 82 -12.56 7.39 -13.67
CA LEU A 82 -12.65 7.57 -12.21
C LEU A 82 -14.06 7.33 -11.66
N SER A 83 -15.09 7.43 -12.50
CA SER A 83 -16.49 7.11 -12.15
C SER A 83 -16.84 5.64 -12.38
N TYR A 84 -15.89 4.79 -12.78
CA TYR A 84 -16.11 3.35 -12.92
C TYR A 84 -16.58 2.75 -11.59
N GLU A 85 -17.74 2.09 -11.61
CA GLU A 85 -18.36 1.49 -10.43
C GLU A 85 -17.68 0.17 -10.07
N LEU A 86 -16.94 0.18 -8.97
CA LEU A 86 -16.41 -1.02 -8.35
C LEU A 86 -17.55 -1.71 -7.60
N SER A 87 -17.74 -3.00 -7.89
CA SER A 87 -18.59 -3.87 -7.09
C SER A 87 -17.71 -4.83 -6.30
N GLU A 88 -18.16 -5.25 -5.11
CA GLU A 88 -17.49 -6.26 -4.27
C GLU A 88 -17.23 -7.59 -5.00
N ASN A 89 -17.81 -7.77 -6.19
CA ASN A 89 -17.75 -8.94 -7.02
C ASN A 89 -16.94 -8.67 -8.29
N PHE A 90 -15.60 -8.59 -8.18
CA PHE A 90 -14.77 -9.06 -9.29
C PHE A 90 -14.98 -10.58 -9.44
N ARG A 91 -16.09 -10.97 -10.06
CA ARG A 91 -16.37 -12.36 -10.44
C ARG A 91 -15.52 -12.70 -11.66
N SER A 92 -14.26 -13.00 -11.42
CA SER A 92 -13.54 -13.88 -12.34
C SER A 92 -14.23 -15.24 -12.31
N ARG A 93 -14.50 -15.82 -13.49
CA ARG A 93 -15.16 -17.13 -13.56
C ARG A 93 -14.27 -18.27 -13.05
N ILE A 94 -12.96 -18.06 -12.96
CA ILE A 94 -12.00 -18.86 -12.19
C ILE A 94 -10.84 -17.93 -11.80
N VAL A 95 -10.53 -17.80 -10.52
CA VAL A 95 -9.24 -17.28 -10.03
C VAL A 95 -8.71 -18.26 -9.01
N VAL A 96 -7.57 -18.86 -9.35
CA VAL A 96 -6.73 -19.61 -8.41
C VAL A 96 -5.56 -18.68 -8.10
N MET A 97 -5.43 -18.33 -6.82
CA MET A 97 -4.30 -17.57 -6.29
C MET A 97 -3.70 -18.36 -5.15
N ASP A 98 -2.59 -19.03 -5.42
CA ASP A 98 -1.58 -19.30 -4.41
C ASP A 98 -0.45 -18.30 -4.68
N GLU A 99 -0.05 -17.55 -3.65
CA GLU A 99 1.09 -16.60 -3.66
C GLU A 99 0.90 -15.27 -4.45
N ALA A 100 0.33 -14.23 -3.81
CA ALA A 100 0.12 -12.88 -4.40
C ALA A 100 1.40 -12.07 -4.75
N THR A 101 2.60 -12.64 -4.60
CA THR A 101 3.87 -12.10 -5.12
C THR A 101 4.32 -12.80 -6.41
N ALA A 102 3.56 -13.78 -6.91
CA ALA A 102 3.79 -14.42 -8.20
C ALA A 102 2.93 -13.83 -9.33
N SER A 103 1.93 -12.99 -9.04
CA SER A 103 1.03 -12.39 -10.03
C SER A 103 1.50 -11.05 -10.61
N ILE A 104 2.63 -10.53 -10.12
CA ILE A 104 3.26 -9.33 -10.65
C ILE A 104 4.44 -9.81 -11.49
N ASP A 105 4.42 -9.52 -12.79
CA ASP A 105 5.55 -9.83 -13.66
C ASP A 105 6.82 -9.07 -13.19
N HIS A 106 7.99 -9.60 -13.50
CA HIS A 106 9.26 -9.01 -13.04
C HIS A 106 9.44 -7.53 -13.46
N ALA A 107 8.83 -7.08 -14.56
CA ALA A 107 8.92 -5.69 -14.98
C ALA A 107 8.06 -4.80 -14.08
N THR A 108 6.84 -5.22 -13.75
CA THR A 108 5.95 -4.50 -12.82
C THR A 108 6.50 -4.49 -11.38
N GLU A 109 7.13 -5.58 -10.93
CA GLU A 109 7.76 -5.64 -9.60
C GLU A 109 8.93 -4.65 -9.51
N LYS A 110 9.79 -4.60 -10.54
CA LYS A 110 10.90 -3.65 -10.60
C LYS A 110 10.43 -2.19 -10.64
N LYS A 111 9.32 -1.90 -11.33
CA LYS A 111 8.70 -0.57 -11.33
C LYS A 111 8.22 -0.17 -9.93
N LEU A 112 7.52 -1.07 -9.23
CA LEU A 112 7.08 -0.83 -7.85
C LEU A 112 8.26 -0.59 -6.91
N GLN A 113 9.31 -1.39 -7.00
CA GLN A 113 10.52 -1.19 -6.19
C GLN A 113 11.18 0.16 -6.47
N ASN A 114 11.31 0.55 -7.74
CA ASN A 114 11.86 1.84 -8.11
C ASN A 114 11.01 3.01 -7.58
N MET A 115 9.67 2.90 -7.67
CA MET A 115 8.76 3.90 -7.15
C MET A 115 8.88 4.03 -5.62
N ILE A 116 8.89 2.92 -4.89
CA ILE A 116 9.11 2.93 -3.43
C ILE A 116 10.44 3.60 -3.09
N ASN A 117 11.53 3.25 -3.79
CA ASN A 117 12.86 3.82 -3.54
C ASN A 117 13.00 5.29 -3.94
N GLN A 118 12.15 5.81 -4.83
CA GLN A 118 12.18 7.21 -5.27
C GLN A 118 11.23 8.08 -4.43
N ASP A 119 10.02 7.60 -4.17
CA ASP A 119 8.94 8.39 -3.56
C ASP A 119 8.87 8.24 -2.02
N LEU A 120 9.52 7.23 -1.43
CA LEU A 120 9.50 6.98 0.03
C LEU A 120 10.88 7.14 0.69
N GLN A 121 11.78 7.96 0.12
CA GLN A 121 13.14 8.13 0.66
C GLN A 121 13.18 8.72 2.08
N ASP A 122 12.22 9.56 2.43
CA ASP A 122 12.13 10.18 3.76
C ASP A 122 11.37 9.30 4.78
N GLY A 123 10.92 8.12 4.37
CA GLY A 123 10.10 7.21 5.18
C GLY A 123 10.81 5.90 5.53
N THR A 124 10.48 5.34 6.70
CA THR A 124 10.90 3.97 7.03
C THR A 124 9.96 2.96 6.34
N VAL A 125 10.51 2.13 5.45
CA VAL A 125 9.75 1.08 4.75
C VAL A 125 10.02 -0.28 5.40
N LEU A 126 9.01 -0.84 6.07
CA LEU A 126 9.07 -2.20 6.61
C LEU A 126 8.42 -3.20 5.63
N THR A 127 9.24 -4.09 5.04
CA THR A 127 8.76 -5.11 4.10
C THR A 127 8.74 -6.50 4.73
N ILE A 128 7.62 -7.22 4.59
CA ILE A 128 7.50 -8.64 4.95
C ILE A 128 7.46 -9.45 3.65
N ALA A 129 8.47 -10.29 3.41
CA ALA A 129 8.56 -11.11 2.19
C ALA A 129 8.64 -12.60 2.52
N HIS A 130 8.01 -13.44 1.68
CA HIS A 130 7.99 -14.90 1.83
C HIS A 130 9.05 -15.63 0.98
N ARG A 131 9.80 -14.93 0.12
CA ARG A 131 10.89 -15.51 -0.69
C ARG A 131 12.11 -14.58 -0.73
N TRP A 132 13.28 -15.15 -0.38
CA TRP A 132 14.56 -14.46 -0.14
C TRP A 132 15.23 -13.77 -1.36
N PRO A 133 15.08 -14.18 -2.64
CA PRO A 133 15.85 -13.53 -3.73
C PRO A 133 15.36 -12.12 -4.12
N ARG A 134 14.30 -11.59 -3.50
CA ARG A 134 13.60 -10.37 -3.97
C ARG A 134 13.78 -9.14 -3.11
N ILE A 135 14.58 -9.21 -2.06
CA ILE A 135 14.84 -8.09 -1.16
C ILE A 135 16.14 -7.41 -1.59
N GLY A 136 16.07 -6.64 -2.67
CA GLY A 136 17.12 -5.72 -3.09
C GLY A 136 16.89 -4.32 -2.50
N PHE A 137 16.68 -4.22 -1.19
CA PHE A 137 16.80 -2.93 -0.51
C PHE A 137 18.27 -2.77 -0.14
N GLY A 138 18.86 -1.62 -0.46
CA GLY A 138 20.20 -1.28 0.01
C GLY A 138 20.24 -1.41 1.53
N SER A 139 20.82 -2.51 2.00
CA SER A 139 21.03 -2.77 3.42
C SER A 139 22.15 -1.85 3.87
N ASP A 140 21.79 -0.67 4.39
CA ASP A 140 22.72 0.20 5.10
C ASP A 140 22.83 -0.26 6.57
N HIS A 141 23.14 -1.54 6.73
CA HIS A 141 23.60 -2.12 7.99
C HIS A 141 24.95 -2.75 7.71
N GLY A 142 25.96 -1.89 7.61
CA GLY A 142 27.32 -2.25 7.97
C GLY A 142 27.27 -2.77 9.41
N VAL A 143 27.30 -4.09 9.56
CA VAL A 143 27.75 -4.71 10.79
C VAL A 143 29.26 -4.57 10.76
N GLU A 144 29.80 -3.88 11.77
CA GLU A 144 31.24 -3.81 12.05
C GLU A 144 31.92 -5.19 12.02
#